data_AF-A0A7C6XXK2-F1
#
_entry.id   AF-A0A7C6XXK2-F1
#
_cell.length_a   1.000
_cell.length_b   1.000
_cell.length_c   1.000
_cell.angle_alpha   90.00
_cell.angle_beta   90.00
_cell.angle_gamma   90.00
#
_symmetry.space_group_name_H-M   'P 1'
#
loop_
_entity.id
_entity.type
_entity.pdbx_description
1 polymer ?
#
loop_
_entity_poly.entity_id
_entity_poly.type
_entity_poly.pdbx_seq_one_letter_code
_entity_poly.pdbx_strand_id
1 'polypeptide(L)'
;MVDIMGMLQASGSAAATIETVAGLHVYPRSVVSDGGSVFFLGRRGTEKQLGALMTSPGEEGFDWEVRPVSVGGRELLLGLGPTHHANARALRSRLPYTAPVPGGLRRSAGLGDRLGIATPGHIRALRHARDIFPVLAQQSIREIERTGSSPEQVLDAATWGVFQEGWRGGYGADADHLKTVADIDACAAAGFVLYTLDPRDHVDNDAETDGLDTLRRKFAALPWERLATSADETLRTYADKSWTLVGGRSLTLSEEELLRAACKYGRALVHLAGMYRHLTAVMGGRTF
;
A
#
# COMPACT_ATOMS: atom_id res chain seq x y z
N MET A 1 24.73 0.78 -26.68
CA MET A 1 24.50 0.59 -25.23
C MET A 1 25.18 -0.71 -24.85
N VAL A 2 25.94 -0.75 -23.75
CA VAL A 2 26.62 -1.98 -23.31
C VAL A 2 25.59 -2.90 -22.66
N ASP A 3 25.42 -4.12 -23.19
CA ASP A 3 24.55 -5.12 -22.58
C ASP A 3 25.24 -5.80 -21.39
N ILE A 4 25.19 -5.16 -20.23
CA ILE A 4 25.80 -5.66 -18.99
C ILE A 4 25.18 -7.01 -18.59
N MET A 5 23.86 -7.18 -18.76
CA MET A 5 23.17 -8.41 -18.38
C MET A 5 23.60 -9.59 -19.26
N GLY A 6 23.67 -9.40 -20.58
CA GLY A 6 24.15 -10.41 -21.50
C GLY A 6 25.60 -10.83 -21.20
N MET A 7 26.46 -9.87 -20.85
CA MET A 7 27.83 -10.16 -20.40
C MET A 7 27.87 -11.02 -19.13
N LEU A 8 27.08 -10.67 -18.13
CA LEU A 8 26.98 -11.42 -16.87
C LEU A 8 26.49 -12.85 -17.12
N GLN A 9 25.49 -13.03 -17.98
CA GLN A 9 24.94 -14.34 -18.34
C GLN A 9 25.94 -15.18 -19.17
N ALA A 10 26.71 -14.56 -20.05
CA ALA A 10 27.76 -15.25 -20.80
C ALA A 10 28.88 -15.79 -19.91
N SER A 11 29.14 -15.14 -18.76
CA SER A 11 30.08 -15.62 -17.73
C SER A 11 29.52 -16.69 -16.79
N GLY A 12 28.26 -17.11 -16.98
CA GLY A 12 27.56 -18.10 -16.16
C GLY A 12 26.39 -17.50 -15.38
N SER A 13 26.38 -17.67 -14.05
CA SER A 13 25.32 -17.11 -13.21
C SER A 13 25.58 -15.63 -12.95
N ALA A 14 24.73 -14.75 -13.49
CA ALA A 14 24.81 -13.31 -13.28
C ALA A 14 24.87 -12.95 -11.79
N ALA A 15 24.08 -13.61 -10.95
CA ALA A 15 24.08 -13.40 -9.51
C ALA A 15 25.42 -13.80 -8.85
N ALA A 16 26.02 -14.91 -9.28
CA ALA A 16 27.31 -15.37 -8.73
C ALA A 16 28.46 -14.44 -9.14
N THR A 17 28.44 -13.95 -10.38
CA THR A 17 29.42 -12.96 -10.86
C THR A 17 29.29 -11.65 -10.08
N ILE A 18 28.07 -11.14 -9.89
CA ILE A 18 27.81 -9.94 -9.07
C ILE A 18 28.24 -10.17 -7.61
N GLU A 19 27.92 -11.31 -7.02
CA GLU A 19 28.28 -11.68 -5.65
C GLU A 19 29.80 -11.60 -5.43
N THR A 20 30.57 -12.16 -6.35
CA THR A 20 32.04 -12.12 -6.31
C THR A 20 32.57 -10.69 -6.38
N VAL A 21 32.05 -9.88 -7.30
CA VAL A 21 32.53 -8.51 -7.56
C VAL A 21 32.09 -7.53 -6.47
N ALA A 22 30.88 -7.70 -5.94
CA ALA A 22 30.33 -6.87 -4.88
C ALA A 22 30.83 -7.26 -3.48
N GLY A 23 31.24 -8.52 -3.29
CA GLY A 23 31.55 -9.07 -1.98
C GLY A 23 30.32 -9.12 -1.07
N LEU A 24 29.16 -9.46 -1.65
CA LEU A 24 27.86 -9.53 -0.99
C LEU A 24 27.20 -10.86 -1.30
N HIS A 25 26.46 -11.43 -0.36
CA HIS A 25 25.52 -12.49 -0.71
C HIS A 25 24.38 -11.89 -1.51
N VAL A 26 24.30 -12.17 -2.81
CA VAL A 26 23.30 -11.59 -3.72
C VAL A 26 21.99 -12.38 -3.64
N TYR A 27 20.86 -11.68 -3.69
CA TYR A 27 19.55 -12.31 -3.86
C TYR A 27 19.31 -12.54 -5.35
N PRO A 28 19.32 -13.79 -5.87
CA PRO A 28 19.39 -14.00 -7.32
C PRO A 28 18.18 -13.45 -8.09
N ARG A 29 17.00 -13.41 -7.47
CA ARG A 29 15.77 -12.88 -8.08
C ARG A 29 15.72 -11.35 -8.15
N SER A 30 16.59 -10.66 -7.43
CA SER A 30 16.68 -9.19 -7.45
C SER A 30 17.51 -8.66 -8.60
N VAL A 31 18.30 -9.52 -9.27
CA VAL A 31 19.16 -9.14 -10.38
C VAL A 31 18.30 -8.80 -11.60
N VAL A 32 18.29 -7.53 -12.00
CA VAL A 32 17.44 -7.00 -13.08
C VAL A 32 18.19 -5.94 -13.89
N SER A 33 18.00 -5.95 -15.20
CA SER A 33 18.42 -4.85 -16.06
C SER A 33 17.25 -3.93 -16.41
N ASP A 34 17.50 -2.64 -16.50
CA ASP A 34 16.59 -1.65 -17.07
C ASP A 34 17.03 -1.16 -18.47
N GLY A 35 17.99 -1.86 -19.08
CA GLY A 35 18.62 -1.52 -20.35
C GLY A 35 19.90 -0.70 -20.23
N GLY A 36 20.06 0.10 -19.17
CA GLY A 36 21.28 0.89 -18.93
C GLY A 36 22.19 0.28 -17.87
N SER A 37 21.57 -0.17 -16.77
CA SER A 37 22.24 -0.67 -15.57
C SER A 37 21.69 -2.03 -15.16
N VAL A 38 22.45 -2.74 -14.33
CA VAL A 38 21.99 -3.99 -13.70
C VAL A 38 21.91 -3.78 -12.20
N PHE A 39 20.68 -3.66 -11.70
CA PHE A 39 20.37 -3.51 -10.28
C PHE A 39 20.31 -4.87 -9.60
N PHE A 40 20.68 -4.90 -8.33
CA PHE A 40 20.55 -6.07 -7.48
C PHE A 40 20.43 -5.68 -6.00
N LEU A 41 19.94 -6.60 -5.20
CA LEU A 41 19.99 -6.52 -3.74
C LEU A 41 20.96 -7.59 -3.24
N GLY A 42 21.84 -7.20 -2.33
CA GLY A 42 22.74 -8.11 -1.63
C GLY A 42 22.68 -7.91 -0.12
N ARG A 43 23.42 -8.74 0.62
CA ARG A 43 23.59 -8.56 2.07
C ARG A 43 24.99 -8.89 2.56
N ARG A 44 25.39 -8.26 3.66
CA ARG A 44 26.49 -8.69 4.55
C ARG A 44 25.88 -9.09 5.89
N GLY A 45 25.99 -10.36 6.27
CA GLY A 45 25.26 -10.85 7.44
C GLY A 45 23.75 -10.64 7.26
N THR A 46 23.14 -9.83 8.13
CA THR A 46 21.71 -9.46 8.06
C THR A 46 21.45 -8.12 7.37
N GLU A 47 22.48 -7.30 7.15
CA GLU A 47 22.34 -5.96 6.58
C GLU A 47 22.24 -6.03 5.06
N LYS A 48 21.15 -5.49 4.52
CA LYS A 48 20.92 -5.40 3.08
C LYS A 48 21.61 -4.18 2.49
N GLN A 49 22.10 -4.31 1.27
CA GLN A 49 22.62 -3.21 0.47
C GLN A 49 22.02 -3.28 -0.93
N LEU A 50 21.60 -2.12 -1.43
CA LEU A 50 21.24 -1.95 -2.84
C LEU A 50 22.55 -1.86 -3.64
N GLY A 51 22.57 -2.44 -4.83
CA GLY A 51 23.70 -2.32 -5.74
C GLY A 51 23.29 -2.17 -7.19
N ALA A 52 24.20 -1.60 -7.99
CA ALA A 52 24.07 -1.50 -9.44
C ALA A 52 25.43 -1.64 -10.14
N LEU A 53 25.44 -2.37 -11.26
CA LEU A 53 26.54 -2.32 -12.24
C LEU A 53 26.18 -1.35 -13.37
N MET A 54 27.09 -0.43 -13.66
CA MET A 54 26.88 0.73 -14.54
C MET A 54 28.07 0.94 -15.49
N THR A 55 27.86 1.72 -16.55
CA THR A 55 28.94 2.15 -17.47
C THR A 55 29.37 3.61 -17.29
N SER A 56 28.60 4.41 -16.55
CA SER A 56 28.89 5.80 -16.24
C SER A 56 28.71 6.06 -14.74
N PRO A 57 29.45 7.04 -14.16
CA PRO A 57 29.29 7.38 -12.75
C PRO A 57 27.92 8.01 -12.53
N GLY A 58 27.05 7.30 -11.82
CA GLY A 58 25.80 7.85 -11.29
C GLY A 58 24.54 7.34 -11.97
N GLU A 59 23.63 6.84 -11.16
CA GLU A 59 22.20 6.85 -11.43
C GLU A 59 21.62 7.99 -10.57
N GLU A 60 20.96 8.97 -11.20
CA GLU A 60 20.41 10.13 -10.49
C GLU A 60 19.42 9.70 -9.38
N GLY A 61 19.45 10.41 -8.26
CA GLY A 61 18.52 10.23 -7.15
C GLY A 61 18.89 9.11 -6.17
N PHE A 62 19.95 8.36 -6.43
CA PHE A 62 20.45 7.33 -5.53
C PHE A 62 21.70 7.79 -4.77
N ASP A 63 21.81 7.30 -3.54
CA ASP A 63 22.95 7.46 -2.65
C ASP A 63 23.86 6.23 -2.77
N TRP A 64 25.04 6.43 -3.37
CA TRP A 64 25.99 5.37 -3.73
C TRP A 64 27.42 5.67 -3.30
N GLU A 65 28.12 4.64 -2.87
CA GLU A 65 29.57 4.53 -2.98
C GLU A 65 29.91 3.82 -4.30
N VAL A 66 30.62 4.51 -5.20
CA VAL A 66 30.96 4.00 -6.54
C VAL A 66 32.43 3.63 -6.63
N ARG A 67 32.73 2.44 -7.17
CA ARG A 67 34.10 2.00 -7.45
C ARG A 67 34.22 1.28 -8.80
N PRO A 68 35.37 1.35 -9.48
CA PRO A 68 35.61 0.58 -10.69
C PRO A 68 35.73 -0.91 -10.37
N VAL A 69 35.24 -1.75 -11.29
CA VAL A 69 35.30 -3.22 -11.21
C VAL A 69 35.49 -3.80 -12.61
N SER A 70 36.18 -4.94 -12.71
CA SER A 70 36.33 -5.67 -13.97
C SER A 70 35.40 -6.88 -14.01
N VAL A 71 34.54 -6.96 -15.03
CA VAL A 71 33.59 -8.06 -15.25
C VAL A 71 33.75 -8.59 -16.66
N GLY A 72 34.14 -9.85 -16.82
CA GLY A 72 34.36 -10.44 -18.14
C GLY A 72 35.39 -9.70 -18.99
N GLY A 73 36.41 -9.11 -18.36
CA GLY A 73 37.46 -8.33 -19.04
C GLY A 73 37.04 -6.92 -19.46
N ARG A 74 35.88 -6.42 -19.02
CA ARG A 74 35.47 -5.02 -19.21
C ARG A 74 35.43 -4.26 -17.90
N GLU A 75 35.88 -3.01 -17.96
CA GLU A 75 35.72 -2.05 -16.88
C GLU A 75 34.27 -1.59 -16.78
N LEU A 76 33.69 -1.75 -15.59
CA LEU A 76 32.38 -1.25 -15.20
C LEU A 76 32.52 -0.47 -13.89
N LEU A 77 31.44 0.19 -13.48
CA LEU A 77 31.32 0.81 -12.17
C LEU A 77 30.34 0.00 -11.32
N LEU A 78 30.73 -0.28 -10.09
CA LEU A 78 29.86 -0.85 -9.07
C LEU A 78 29.46 0.25 -8.09
N GLY A 79 28.16 0.56 -8.05
CA GLY A 79 27.55 1.37 -7.00
C GLY A 79 26.99 0.47 -5.90
N LEU A 80 27.28 0.78 -4.64
CA LEU A 80 26.66 0.16 -3.46
C LEU A 80 26.09 1.24 -2.54
N GLY A 81 24.88 1.02 -2.03
CA GLY A 81 24.15 2.01 -1.24
C GLY A 81 23.29 1.39 -0.14
N PRO A 82 22.92 2.18 0.89
CA PRO A 82 22.05 1.72 1.96
C PRO A 82 20.61 1.49 1.47
N THR A 83 19.83 0.69 2.22
CA THR A 83 18.40 0.47 1.95
C THR A 83 17.52 1.48 2.70
N HIS A 84 17.83 2.78 2.60
CA HIS A 84 17.06 3.87 3.23
C HIS A 84 15.95 4.40 2.30
N HIS A 85 15.17 5.34 2.83
CA HIS A 85 13.99 5.88 2.13
C HIS A 85 14.31 6.55 0.79
N ALA A 86 15.41 7.31 0.71
CA ALA A 86 15.78 7.99 -0.54
C ALA A 86 16.10 6.97 -1.65
N ASN A 87 16.83 5.90 -1.33
CA ASN A 87 17.11 4.82 -2.27
C ASN A 87 15.88 3.99 -2.61
N ALA A 88 14.96 3.78 -1.67
CA ALA A 88 13.69 3.10 -1.95
C ALA A 88 12.81 3.92 -2.92
N ARG A 89 12.73 5.24 -2.72
CA ARG A 89 12.04 6.15 -3.65
C ARG A 89 12.67 6.16 -5.04
N ALA A 90 14.00 6.27 -5.12
CA ALA A 90 14.71 6.22 -6.39
C ALA A 90 14.49 4.88 -7.10
N LEU A 91 14.50 3.77 -6.35
CA LEU A 91 14.20 2.44 -6.90
C LEU A 91 12.77 2.34 -7.45
N ARG A 92 11.77 2.85 -6.73
CA ARG A 92 10.37 2.89 -7.21
C ARG A 92 10.23 3.69 -8.51
N SER A 93 10.95 4.80 -8.63
CA SER A 93 10.97 5.61 -9.86
C SER A 93 11.67 4.89 -11.02
N ARG A 94 12.82 4.25 -10.76
CA ARG A 94 13.63 3.59 -11.80
C ARG A 94 13.06 2.25 -12.24
N LEU A 95 12.48 1.51 -11.30
CA LEU A 95 11.91 0.18 -11.45
C LEU A 95 10.45 0.17 -11.00
N PRO A 96 9.50 0.64 -11.83
CA PRO A 96 8.11 0.89 -11.42
C PRO A 96 7.35 -0.30 -10.84
N TYR A 97 7.76 -1.54 -11.14
CA TYR A 97 7.18 -2.75 -10.53
C TYR A 97 7.42 -2.85 -9.02
N THR A 98 8.37 -2.08 -8.48
CA THR A 98 8.68 -2.00 -7.05
C THR A 98 7.83 -0.94 -6.34
N ALA A 99 7.02 -0.16 -7.07
CA ALA A 99 6.05 0.77 -6.50
C ALA A 99 4.68 0.08 -6.29
N PRO A 100 3.89 0.51 -5.30
CA PRO A 100 2.55 -0.03 -5.10
C PRO A 100 1.62 0.45 -6.21
N VAL A 101 0.60 -0.35 -6.52
CA VAL A 101 -0.44 -0.03 -7.52
C VAL A 101 -1.83 -0.31 -6.96
N PRO A 102 -2.87 0.45 -7.36
CA PRO A 102 -4.25 0.17 -6.96
C PRO A 102 -4.69 -1.24 -7.35
N GLY A 103 -5.34 -1.93 -6.42
CA GLY A 103 -5.83 -3.30 -6.63
C GLY A 103 -7.07 -3.37 -7.53
N GLY A 104 -7.89 -2.32 -7.55
CA GLY A 104 -9.20 -2.34 -8.20
C GLY A 104 -10.10 -3.45 -7.64
N LEU A 105 -10.83 -4.15 -8.51
CA LEU A 105 -11.76 -5.23 -8.13
C LEU A 105 -11.10 -6.61 -8.03
N ARG A 106 -9.76 -6.69 -8.06
CA ARG A 106 -9.04 -7.97 -7.96
C ARG A 106 -9.27 -8.59 -6.58
N ARG A 107 -9.45 -9.91 -6.53
CA ARG A 107 -9.40 -10.65 -5.26
C ARG A 107 -8.05 -10.41 -4.61
N SER A 108 -8.04 -9.91 -3.38
CA SER A 108 -6.82 -9.49 -2.69
C SER A 108 -6.70 -10.09 -1.30
N ALA A 109 -5.49 -10.04 -0.76
CA ALA A 109 -5.21 -10.39 0.64
C ALA A 109 -4.27 -9.37 1.26
N GLY A 110 -4.65 -8.90 2.45
CA GLY A 110 -3.83 -8.08 3.33
C GLY A 110 -2.71 -8.89 3.97
N LEU A 111 -1.46 -8.44 3.82
CA LEU A 111 -0.26 -9.17 4.24
C LEU A 111 0.64 -8.28 5.11
N GLY A 112 0.04 -7.68 6.13
CA GLY A 112 0.70 -6.74 7.03
C GLY A 112 1.95 -7.32 7.71
N ASP A 113 2.97 -6.49 7.84
CA ASP A 113 4.30 -6.87 8.30
C ASP A 113 4.82 -5.87 9.33
N ARG A 114 4.55 -6.15 10.61
CA ARG A 114 4.97 -5.28 11.72
C ARG A 114 6.47 -5.25 11.95
N LEU A 115 7.22 -6.14 11.31
CA LEU A 115 8.66 -6.30 11.51
C LEU A 115 9.47 -5.81 10.32
N GLY A 116 8.84 -5.54 9.17
CA GLY A 116 9.48 -5.11 7.93
C GLY A 116 10.34 -6.19 7.25
N ILE A 117 10.17 -7.46 7.59
CA ILE A 117 11.02 -8.58 7.11
C ILE A 117 10.24 -9.75 6.50
N ALA A 118 8.92 -9.77 6.62
CA ALA A 118 8.07 -10.88 6.20
C ALA A 118 7.73 -10.86 4.70
N THR A 119 7.79 -9.69 4.04
CA THR A 119 7.42 -9.54 2.61
C THR A 119 8.03 -10.60 1.67
N PRO A 120 9.33 -10.95 1.76
CA PRO A 120 9.89 -12.02 0.93
C PRO A 120 9.21 -13.39 1.14
N GLY A 121 8.87 -13.72 2.38
CA GLY A 121 8.14 -14.94 2.73
C GLY A 121 6.70 -14.91 2.18
N HIS A 122 6.01 -13.78 2.32
CA HIS A 122 4.69 -13.55 1.74
C HIS A 122 4.70 -13.79 0.23
N ILE A 123 5.66 -13.22 -0.50
CA ILE A 123 5.80 -13.41 -1.96
C ILE A 123 6.05 -14.88 -2.32
N ARG A 124 6.89 -15.58 -1.57
CA ARG A 124 7.15 -17.02 -1.81
C ARG A 124 5.87 -17.84 -1.64
N ALA A 125 5.07 -17.56 -0.62
CA ALA A 125 3.77 -18.22 -0.44
C ALA A 125 2.79 -17.89 -1.59
N LEU A 126 2.72 -16.62 -2.00
CA LEU A 126 1.84 -16.16 -3.09
C LEU A 126 2.19 -16.77 -4.44
N ARG A 127 3.45 -17.14 -4.70
CA ARG A 127 3.80 -17.89 -5.93
C ARG A 127 3.08 -19.24 -6.04
N HIS A 128 2.58 -19.78 -4.93
CA HIS A 128 1.78 -21.00 -4.88
C HIS A 128 0.27 -20.74 -4.77
N ALA A 129 -0.15 -19.50 -4.47
CA ALA A 129 -1.55 -19.10 -4.39
C ALA A 129 -1.96 -18.34 -5.66
N ARG A 130 -2.76 -18.96 -6.53
CA ARG A 130 -3.24 -18.32 -7.76
C ARG A 130 -4.34 -17.28 -7.45
N ASP A 131 -4.40 -16.24 -8.29
CA ASP A 131 -5.49 -15.25 -8.31
C ASP A 131 -5.71 -14.46 -7.02
N ILE A 132 -4.62 -14.14 -6.30
CA ILE A 132 -4.62 -13.24 -5.15
C ILE A 132 -3.68 -12.06 -5.42
N PHE A 133 -4.23 -10.84 -5.47
CA PHE A 133 -3.47 -9.61 -5.50
C PHE A 133 -2.98 -9.25 -4.09
N PRO A 134 -1.66 -9.15 -3.86
CA PRO A 134 -1.17 -8.96 -2.51
C PRO A 134 -1.13 -7.49 -2.10
N VAL A 135 -1.62 -7.18 -0.91
CA VAL A 135 -1.41 -5.87 -0.26
C VAL A 135 -0.25 -6.05 0.72
N LEU A 136 0.97 -5.79 0.25
CA LEU A 136 2.21 -6.11 0.98
C LEU A 136 2.61 -5.01 1.96
N ALA A 137 2.27 -3.75 1.68
CA ALA A 137 2.45 -2.65 2.61
C ALA A 137 1.12 -2.37 3.32
N GLN A 138 0.90 -3.00 4.46
CA GLN A 138 -0.30 -2.78 5.26
C GLN A 138 0.06 -2.70 6.73
N GLN A 139 -0.27 -1.58 7.36
CA GLN A 139 -0.32 -1.44 8.81
C GLN A 139 -1.34 -0.36 9.17
N SER A 140 -1.97 -0.53 10.33
CA SER A 140 -2.77 0.52 10.95
C SER A 140 -1.90 1.57 11.60
N ILE A 141 -2.42 2.80 11.73
CA ILE A 141 -1.72 3.90 12.42
C ILE A 141 -1.26 3.50 13.82
N ARG A 142 -2.13 2.81 14.57
CA ARG A 142 -1.80 2.27 15.89
C ARG A 142 -0.63 1.29 15.88
N GLU A 143 -0.46 0.50 14.83
CA GLU A 143 0.69 -0.42 14.71
C GLU A 143 1.97 0.32 14.35
N ILE A 144 1.89 1.32 13.46
CA ILE A 144 3.01 2.18 13.09
C ILE A 144 3.55 2.89 14.35
N GLU A 145 2.67 3.52 15.13
CA GLU A 145 3.03 4.18 16.39
C GLU A 145 3.68 3.22 17.40
N ARG A 146 3.08 2.04 17.61
CA ARG A 146 3.57 1.07 18.60
C ARG A 146 4.91 0.44 18.24
N THR A 147 5.23 0.39 16.96
CA THR A 147 6.51 -0.14 16.46
C THR A 147 7.56 0.96 16.34
N GLY A 148 7.20 2.23 16.57
CA GLY A 148 8.08 3.38 16.32
C GLY A 148 8.45 3.53 14.85
N SER A 149 7.60 3.01 13.96
CA SER A 149 7.80 3.03 12.51
C SER A 149 7.20 4.31 11.90
N SER A 150 7.29 4.46 10.58
CA SER A 150 6.63 5.49 9.80
C SER A 150 5.91 4.90 8.58
N PRO A 151 4.91 5.59 8.00
CA PRO A 151 4.30 5.14 6.74
C PRO A 151 5.32 4.87 5.62
N GLU A 152 6.39 5.68 5.55
CA GLU A 152 7.50 5.49 4.61
C GLU A 152 8.20 4.15 4.84
N GLN A 153 8.54 3.83 6.10
CA GLN A 153 9.21 2.57 6.44
C GLN A 153 8.35 1.34 6.11
N VAL A 154 7.03 1.41 6.29
CA VAL A 154 6.10 0.35 5.89
C VAL A 154 6.18 0.10 4.38
N LEU A 155 6.11 1.17 3.59
CA LEU A 155 6.16 1.06 2.14
C LEU A 155 7.53 0.61 1.62
N ASP A 156 8.60 1.10 2.24
CA ASP A 156 9.97 0.77 1.88
C ASP A 156 10.29 -0.70 2.18
N ALA A 157 9.83 -1.24 3.31
CA ALA A 157 9.98 -2.66 3.63
C ALA A 157 9.33 -3.56 2.56
N ALA A 158 8.11 -3.23 2.11
CA ALA A 158 7.46 -3.94 1.02
C ALA A 158 8.23 -3.80 -0.31
N THR A 159 8.71 -2.59 -0.62
CA THR A 159 9.53 -2.29 -1.81
C THR A 159 10.77 -3.18 -1.87
N TRP A 160 11.52 -3.25 -0.76
CA TRP A 160 12.72 -4.07 -0.67
C TRP A 160 12.41 -5.57 -0.77
N GLY A 161 11.30 -6.02 -0.18
CA GLY A 161 10.88 -7.42 -0.31
C GLY A 161 10.47 -7.80 -1.73
N VAL A 162 9.72 -6.93 -2.42
CA VAL A 162 9.34 -7.07 -3.83
C VAL A 162 10.56 -7.11 -4.73
N PHE A 163 11.51 -6.20 -4.51
CA PHE A 163 12.77 -6.17 -5.24
C PHE A 163 13.60 -7.43 -5.01
N GLN A 164 13.78 -7.83 -3.74
CA GLN A 164 14.52 -9.03 -3.35
C GLN A 164 14.02 -10.29 -4.07
N GLU A 165 12.70 -10.46 -4.16
CA GLU A 165 12.07 -11.64 -4.75
C GLU A 165 11.75 -11.50 -6.24
N GLY A 166 12.11 -10.37 -6.86
CA GLY A 166 11.84 -10.09 -8.26
C GLY A 166 10.35 -10.21 -8.62
N TRP A 167 9.46 -9.80 -7.71
CA TRP A 167 8.02 -9.95 -7.90
C TRP A 167 7.48 -8.91 -8.89
N ARG A 168 6.85 -9.37 -9.97
CA ARG A 168 6.33 -8.50 -11.06
C ARG A 168 4.81 -8.47 -11.17
N GLY A 169 4.10 -9.16 -10.27
CA GLY A 169 2.63 -9.23 -10.29
C GLY A 169 1.91 -7.95 -9.82
N GLY A 170 2.67 -6.92 -9.42
CA GLY A 170 2.16 -5.77 -8.69
C GLY A 170 1.81 -6.09 -7.24
N TYR A 171 1.67 -5.06 -6.42
CA TYR A 171 1.22 -5.18 -5.03
C TYR A 171 0.51 -3.88 -4.58
N GLY A 172 -0.34 -3.97 -3.58
CA GLY A 172 -1.03 -2.83 -2.98
C GLY A 172 -0.34 -2.31 -1.71
N ALA A 173 -0.64 -1.06 -1.36
CA ALA A 173 -0.29 -0.44 -0.10
C ALA A 173 -1.54 0.15 0.56
N ASP A 174 -1.95 -0.41 1.70
CA ASP A 174 -3.16 -0.07 2.44
C ASP A 174 -2.85 0.67 3.75
N ALA A 175 -3.34 1.90 3.83
CA ALA A 175 -3.33 2.70 5.03
C ALA A 175 -4.51 2.26 5.90
N ASP A 176 -4.24 1.35 6.82
CA ASP A 176 -5.28 0.60 7.53
C ASP A 176 -5.85 1.40 8.71
N HIS A 177 -7.14 1.25 9.00
CA HIS A 177 -7.84 1.87 10.13
C HIS A 177 -7.60 3.39 10.34
N LEU A 178 -7.65 4.19 9.28
CA LEU A 178 -7.48 5.64 9.38
C LEU A 178 -8.68 6.31 10.06
N LYS A 179 -8.39 7.19 11.02
CA LYS A 179 -9.41 7.95 11.75
C LYS A 179 -9.34 9.45 11.51
N THR A 180 -8.18 9.97 11.12
CA THR A 180 -7.94 11.40 10.98
C THR A 180 -7.49 11.79 9.57
N VAL A 181 -7.67 13.05 9.22
CA VAL A 181 -7.17 13.62 7.96
C VAL A 181 -5.64 13.76 7.93
N ALA A 182 -5.01 13.96 9.10
CA ALA A 182 -3.55 14.03 9.20
C ALA A 182 -2.90 12.68 8.85
N ASP A 183 -3.52 11.57 9.25
CA ASP A 183 -3.05 10.24 8.87
C ASP A 183 -3.19 9.98 7.36
N ILE A 184 -4.28 10.48 6.76
CA ILE A 184 -4.46 10.47 5.30
C ILE A 184 -3.29 11.21 4.62
N ASP A 185 -2.96 12.42 5.09
CA ASP A 185 -1.89 13.24 4.52
C ASP A 185 -0.54 12.52 4.59
N ALA A 186 -0.21 11.94 5.75
CA ALA A 186 1.03 11.21 5.95
C ALA A 186 1.13 9.97 5.05
N CYS A 187 0.08 9.16 4.96
CA CYS A 187 0.05 7.97 4.11
C CYS A 187 0.05 8.32 2.61
N ALA A 188 -0.66 9.38 2.20
CA ALA A 188 -0.66 9.85 0.81
C ALA A 188 0.68 10.44 0.37
N ALA A 189 1.40 11.11 1.29
CA ALA A 189 2.76 11.57 1.04
C ALA A 189 3.74 10.40 0.90
N ALA A 190 3.60 9.35 1.72
CA ALA A 190 4.43 8.15 1.63
C ALA A 190 4.18 7.34 0.34
N GLY A 191 2.97 7.42 -0.24
CA GLY A 191 2.63 6.77 -1.51
C GLY A 191 1.71 5.56 -1.37
N PHE A 192 0.88 5.52 -0.33
CA PHE A 192 -0.21 4.53 -0.21
C PHE A 192 -1.24 4.69 -1.33
N VAL A 193 -1.90 3.59 -1.68
CA VAL A 193 -2.81 3.49 -2.84
C VAL A 193 -4.12 2.76 -2.52
N LEU A 194 -4.39 2.56 -1.23
CA LEU A 194 -5.62 2.01 -0.67
C LEU A 194 -5.76 2.58 0.75
N TYR A 195 -6.99 2.96 1.12
CA TYR A 195 -7.27 3.68 2.36
C TYR A 195 -8.48 3.07 3.06
N THR A 196 -8.24 2.49 4.23
CA THR A 196 -9.30 1.90 5.06
C THR A 196 -9.74 2.91 6.11
N LEU A 197 -10.86 3.59 5.86
CA LEU A 197 -11.41 4.62 6.76
C LEU A 197 -12.24 3.96 7.88
N ASP A 198 -11.88 4.23 9.14
CA ASP A 198 -12.54 3.67 10.32
C ASP A 198 -13.45 4.72 10.99
N PRO A 199 -14.79 4.59 10.89
CA PRO A 199 -15.73 5.53 11.49
C PRO A 199 -16.18 5.15 12.90
N ARG A 200 -15.61 4.11 13.50
CA ARG A 200 -16.15 3.46 14.71
C ARG A 200 -16.42 4.42 15.87
N ASP A 201 -15.58 5.44 16.04
CA ASP A 201 -15.72 6.43 17.12
C ASP A 201 -16.96 7.34 16.92
N HIS A 202 -17.57 7.33 15.74
CA HIS A 202 -18.75 8.10 15.37
C HIS A 202 -20.04 7.26 15.26
N VAL A 203 -19.97 5.96 15.56
CA VAL A 203 -21.13 5.06 15.60
C VAL A 203 -21.82 5.18 16.97
N ASP A 204 -23.11 5.50 16.97
CA ASP A 204 -23.92 5.59 18.19
C ASP A 204 -24.46 4.19 18.53
N ASN A 205 -23.76 3.47 19.42
CA ASN A 205 -24.17 2.13 19.83
C ASN A 205 -25.45 2.11 20.66
N ASP A 206 -25.78 3.20 21.37
CA ASP A 206 -26.98 3.29 22.22
C ASP A 206 -28.26 3.27 21.37
N ALA A 207 -28.17 3.73 20.12
CA ALA A 207 -29.27 3.66 19.17
C ALA A 207 -29.80 2.22 18.99
N GLU A 208 -29.02 1.17 19.24
CA GLU A 208 -29.48 -0.22 19.15
C GLU A 208 -30.64 -0.52 20.11
N THR A 209 -30.63 0.07 21.32
CA THR A 209 -31.59 -0.23 22.39
C THR A 209 -32.50 0.94 22.73
N ASP A 210 -32.26 2.11 22.12
CA ASP A 210 -33.12 3.28 22.31
C ASP A 210 -34.58 3.03 21.93
N GLY A 211 -35.48 3.61 22.70
CA GLY A 211 -36.91 3.65 22.38
C GLY A 211 -37.24 4.65 21.26
N LEU A 212 -38.39 4.46 20.62
CA LEU A 212 -38.81 5.20 19.43
C LEU A 212 -38.79 6.73 19.60
N ASP A 213 -39.24 7.26 20.74
CA ASP A 213 -39.24 8.71 20.98
C ASP A 213 -37.82 9.30 21.09
N THR A 214 -36.86 8.53 21.63
CA THR A 214 -35.45 8.93 21.65
C THR A 214 -34.87 8.88 20.25
N LEU A 215 -35.17 7.84 19.47
CA LEU A 215 -34.74 7.74 18.07
C LEU A 215 -35.28 8.91 17.23
N ARG A 216 -36.55 9.29 17.37
CA ARG A 216 -37.13 10.45 16.66
C ARG A 216 -36.39 11.74 16.98
N ARG A 217 -36.04 11.98 18.26
CA ARG A 217 -35.24 13.16 18.66
C ARG A 217 -33.82 13.11 18.10
N LYS A 218 -33.14 11.96 18.18
CA LYS A 218 -31.78 11.78 17.63
C LYS A 218 -31.77 11.98 16.11
N PHE A 219 -32.76 11.44 15.41
CA PHE A 219 -32.94 11.57 13.97
C PHE A 219 -33.15 13.03 13.54
N ALA A 220 -34.04 13.75 14.22
CA ALA A 220 -34.26 15.17 13.97
C ALA A 220 -32.97 16.01 14.18
N ALA A 221 -32.09 15.58 15.10
CA ALA A 221 -30.82 16.23 15.42
C ALA A 221 -29.63 15.75 14.56
N LEU A 222 -29.84 14.90 13.55
CA LEU A 222 -28.77 14.53 12.64
C LEU A 222 -28.32 15.74 11.79
N PRO A 223 -27.03 15.81 11.41
CA PRO A 223 -26.50 16.88 10.58
C PRO A 223 -26.91 16.72 9.11
N TRP A 224 -28.21 16.91 8.82
CA TRP A 224 -28.83 16.63 7.52
C TRP A 224 -28.16 17.34 6.34
N GLU A 225 -27.78 18.61 6.50
CA GLU A 225 -27.02 19.35 5.48
C GLU A 225 -25.73 18.62 5.07
N ARG A 226 -24.97 18.11 6.04
CA ARG A 226 -23.71 17.39 5.79
C ARG A 226 -23.93 15.97 5.24
N LEU A 227 -25.13 15.42 5.44
CA LEU A 227 -25.60 14.17 4.80
C LEU A 227 -26.11 14.40 3.37
N ALA A 228 -26.19 15.66 2.91
CA ALA A 228 -26.69 16.04 1.59
C ALA A 228 -28.10 15.51 1.29
N THR A 229 -28.97 15.47 2.31
CA THR A 229 -30.39 15.13 2.21
C THR A 229 -31.16 15.81 3.34
N SER A 230 -32.44 15.45 3.54
CA SER A 230 -33.27 15.91 4.66
C SER A 230 -33.94 14.73 5.38
N ALA A 231 -34.41 15.00 6.60
CA ALA A 231 -35.21 14.05 7.37
C ALA A 231 -36.42 13.54 6.57
N ASP A 232 -37.20 14.46 5.99
CA ASP A 232 -38.42 14.14 5.24
C ASP A 232 -38.15 13.36 3.96
N GLU A 233 -37.09 13.71 3.23
CA GLU A 233 -36.66 12.95 2.06
C GLU A 233 -36.20 11.54 2.44
N THR A 234 -35.42 11.40 3.51
CA THR A 234 -34.94 10.10 3.99
C THR A 234 -36.13 9.21 4.40
N LEU A 235 -37.08 9.73 5.18
CA LEU A 235 -38.30 9.02 5.55
C LEU A 235 -39.09 8.59 4.31
N ARG A 236 -39.37 9.50 3.38
CA ARG A 236 -40.13 9.17 2.14
C ARG A 236 -39.43 8.13 1.28
N THR A 237 -38.10 8.16 1.25
CA THR A 237 -37.28 7.28 0.40
C THR A 237 -37.18 5.88 0.97
N TYR A 238 -37.11 5.73 2.29
CA TYR A 238 -36.75 4.46 2.91
C TYR A 238 -37.81 3.87 3.85
N ALA A 239 -38.63 4.68 4.53
CA ALA A 239 -39.59 4.18 5.50
C ALA A 239 -40.70 3.37 4.82
N ASP A 240 -40.95 2.18 5.38
CA ASP A 240 -41.92 1.20 4.93
C ASP A 240 -41.79 0.83 3.44
N LYS A 241 -40.57 0.97 2.90
CA LYS A 241 -40.23 0.55 1.55
C LYS A 241 -39.65 -0.84 1.54
N SER A 242 -39.84 -1.52 0.41
CA SER A 242 -39.31 -2.86 0.16
C SER A 242 -38.49 -2.90 -1.12
N TRP A 243 -37.37 -3.63 -1.09
CA TRP A 243 -36.51 -3.85 -2.24
C TRP A 243 -36.23 -5.34 -2.41
N THR A 244 -36.22 -5.80 -3.66
CA THR A 244 -35.76 -7.15 -4.00
C THR A 244 -34.25 -7.11 -4.26
N LEU A 245 -33.49 -7.71 -3.35
CA LEU A 245 -32.06 -7.90 -3.49
C LEU A 245 -31.75 -8.98 -4.52
N VAL A 246 -30.52 -8.95 -5.05
CA VAL A 246 -30.00 -10.01 -5.92
C VAL A 246 -30.15 -11.37 -5.22
N GLY A 247 -30.73 -12.34 -5.93
CA GLY A 247 -31.10 -13.65 -5.38
C GLY A 247 -32.54 -13.73 -4.84
N GLY A 248 -33.38 -12.72 -5.07
CA GLY A 248 -34.83 -12.76 -4.79
C GLY A 248 -35.21 -12.51 -3.32
N ARG A 249 -34.24 -12.15 -2.47
CA ARG A 249 -34.50 -11.79 -1.07
C ARG A 249 -35.17 -10.43 -0.99
N SER A 250 -36.26 -10.31 -0.24
CA SER A 250 -36.89 -9.02 0.03
C SER A 250 -36.28 -8.39 1.28
N LEU A 251 -35.95 -7.11 1.20
CA LEU A 251 -35.58 -6.25 2.34
C LEU A 251 -36.69 -5.21 2.49
N THR A 252 -37.34 -5.19 3.65
CA THR A 252 -38.27 -4.12 4.04
C THR A 252 -37.64 -3.36 5.18
N LEU A 253 -37.75 -2.04 5.17
CA LEU A 253 -37.24 -1.18 6.25
C LEU A 253 -38.38 -0.40 6.86
N SER A 254 -38.82 -0.78 8.05
CA SER A 254 -39.85 -0.03 8.79
C SER A 254 -39.35 1.36 9.21
N GLU A 255 -40.27 2.26 9.57
CA GLU A 255 -39.91 3.56 10.16
C GLU A 255 -38.94 3.41 11.34
N GLU A 256 -39.22 2.51 12.28
CA GLU A 256 -38.37 2.33 13.46
C GLU A 256 -36.96 1.84 13.08
N GLU A 257 -36.85 0.83 12.20
CA GLU A 257 -35.56 0.33 11.74
C GLU A 257 -34.75 1.41 10.99
N LEU A 258 -35.43 2.23 10.19
CA LEU A 258 -34.80 3.38 9.53
C LEU A 258 -34.28 4.39 10.55
N LEU A 259 -35.11 4.82 11.50
CA LEU A 259 -34.70 5.77 12.53
C LEU A 259 -33.50 5.22 13.32
N ARG A 260 -33.55 3.93 13.67
CA ARG A 260 -32.48 3.23 14.39
C ARG A 260 -31.17 3.24 13.61
N ALA A 261 -31.21 2.82 12.34
CA ALA A 261 -30.04 2.81 11.47
C ALA A 261 -29.47 4.22 11.24
N ALA A 262 -30.33 5.21 11.00
CA ALA A 262 -29.93 6.59 10.78
C ALA A 262 -29.29 7.20 12.03
N CYS A 263 -29.83 6.94 13.23
CA CYS A 263 -29.22 7.40 14.48
C CYS A 263 -27.86 6.74 14.72
N LYS A 264 -27.78 5.42 14.51
CA LYS A 264 -26.55 4.63 14.71
C LYS A 264 -25.41 5.06 13.78
N TYR A 265 -25.70 5.29 12.50
CA TYR A 265 -24.67 5.48 11.47
C TYR A 265 -24.61 6.89 10.88
N GLY A 266 -25.60 7.76 11.10
CA GLY A 266 -25.67 9.07 10.43
C GLY A 266 -24.45 9.94 10.67
N ARG A 267 -23.95 10.02 11.92
CA ARG A 267 -22.73 10.79 12.23
C ARG A 267 -21.47 10.12 11.67
N ALA A 268 -21.41 8.80 11.66
CA ALA A 268 -20.34 8.03 11.02
C ALA A 268 -20.26 8.29 9.51
N LEU A 269 -21.40 8.29 8.80
CA LEU A 269 -21.45 8.62 7.37
C LEU A 269 -20.97 10.05 7.09
N VAL A 270 -21.32 11.00 7.94
CA VAL A 270 -20.82 12.38 7.82
C VAL A 270 -19.31 12.47 8.01
N HIS A 271 -18.75 11.72 8.97
CA HIS A 271 -17.30 11.64 9.18
C HIS A 271 -16.60 11.05 7.96
N LEU A 272 -17.06 9.89 7.48
CA LEU A 272 -16.51 9.22 6.30
C LEU A 272 -16.56 10.10 5.06
N ALA A 273 -17.68 10.79 4.81
CA ALA A 273 -17.80 11.69 3.68
C ALA A 273 -16.80 12.86 3.77
N GLY A 274 -16.52 13.35 4.98
CA GLY A 274 -15.48 14.35 5.23
C GLY A 274 -14.08 13.82 4.91
N MET A 275 -13.73 12.66 5.47
CA MET A 275 -12.45 12.00 5.22
C MET A 275 -12.25 11.67 3.73
N TYR A 276 -13.27 11.18 3.05
CA TYR A 276 -13.22 10.84 1.63
C TYR A 276 -13.02 12.09 0.75
N ARG A 277 -13.70 13.20 1.04
CA ARG A 277 -13.47 14.47 0.34
C ARG A 277 -12.04 14.98 0.53
N HIS A 278 -11.52 14.89 1.76
CA HIS A 278 -10.14 15.24 2.07
C HIS A 278 -9.15 14.37 1.28
N LEU A 279 -9.32 13.05 1.34
CA LEU A 279 -8.52 12.09 0.59
C LEU A 279 -8.55 12.38 -0.92
N THR A 280 -9.73 12.64 -1.48
CA THR A 280 -9.88 12.99 -2.90
C THR A 280 -9.08 14.25 -3.26
N ALA A 281 -9.13 15.28 -2.40
CA ALA A 281 -8.36 16.51 -2.59
C ALA A 281 -6.85 16.28 -2.53
N VAL A 282 -6.37 15.51 -1.54
CA VAL A 282 -4.96 15.16 -1.36
C VAL A 282 -4.43 14.31 -2.51
N MET A 283 -5.25 13.39 -3.04
CA MET A 283 -4.84 12.55 -4.15
C MET A 283 -4.78 13.32 -5.48
N GLY A 284 -5.51 14.43 -5.62
CA GLY A 284 -5.32 15.36 -6.75
C GLY A 284 -5.50 14.71 -8.13
N GLY A 285 -6.41 13.74 -8.24
CA GLY A 285 -6.66 12.97 -9.47
C GLY A 285 -5.83 11.69 -9.62
N ARG A 286 -4.87 11.41 -8.71
CA ARG A 286 -4.20 10.10 -8.64
C ARG A 286 -5.22 9.02 -8.26
N THR A 287 -5.15 7.86 -8.91
CA THR A 287 -5.96 6.69 -8.54
C THR A 287 -5.46 6.11 -7.22
N PHE A 288 -6.41 5.76 -6.35
CA PHE A 288 -6.24 5.09 -5.06
C PHE A 288 -7.39 4.10 -4.82
#